data_AF-A0A550I2H0-F1
#
_entry.id   AF-A0A550I2H0-F1
#
_cell.length_a   1.000
_cell.length_b   1.000
_cell.length_c   1.000
_cell.angle_alpha   90.00
_cell.angle_beta   90.00
_cell.angle_gamma   90.00
#
_symmetry.space_group_name_H-M   'P 1'
#
loop_
_entity.id
_entity.type
_entity.pdbx_description
1 polymer ?
#
loop_
_entity_poly.entity_id
_entity_poly.type
_entity_poly.pdbx_seq_one_letter_code
_entity_poly.pdbx_strand_id
1 'polypeptide(L)'
;MRKIECISVFDMLKVGVGPSSSHTLGPWRAAQRWISELKKKDRFEEVDKIHIDLYGSLSLTGKGHATDIATLLGLLGHDPVTMDISIIESEIGKIRETGKLLLNGERLIDFNILENIKFNRKFLEFHPNGMTFRACLFNGKKTSSSFYSIGGGFVVKKERKNASRKMKNFQQFPFPVEKATELLLYCKQENKPISEIVLENERSLRSDDEIDANFKQIWKVMLESMYIGCHTEGTLPGGLNVKRRAFEMHQRLIGETKYTNTKDWIPAIRQTEVKFRQILKWVTCFALSVNEVNASLGRVVTAPTNGSAGTVPAVLMYYMCIENHDATYEDIKKFMLVAGEIGSLFKKGATISAAMGGCQAEIGVSSAMAAGGLTELMGGTPEEVLMASEIAMEHHLGLTCDPIGGLVQVPCIERNAMGAIKAINAAEIAMESDASKAKVPLDKVIETMWETAKDMNIKYKETSEGGLAVKVSLSDC
;
A
#
# COMPACT_ATOMS: atom_id res chain seq x y z
N MET A 1 -15.53 -4.81 -22.99
CA MET A 1 -14.81 -3.55 -22.68
C MET A 1 -14.41 -3.56 -21.22
N ARG A 2 -13.11 -3.55 -20.90
CA ARG A 2 -12.62 -3.30 -19.53
C ARG A 2 -13.17 -1.93 -19.11
N LYS A 3 -13.65 -1.82 -17.87
CA LYS A 3 -14.15 -0.53 -17.34
C LYS A 3 -12.95 0.39 -17.19
N ILE A 4 -13.07 1.60 -17.72
CA ILE A 4 -12.05 2.60 -17.50
C ILE A 4 -12.10 3.06 -16.04
N GLU A 5 -11.00 2.90 -15.32
CA GLU A 5 -10.87 3.36 -13.94
C GLU A 5 -10.10 4.69 -13.93
N CYS A 6 -10.79 5.78 -13.61
CA CYS A 6 -10.15 7.03 -13.20
C CYS A 6 -9.52 6.80 -11.82
N ILE A 7 -8.20 6.96 -11.74
CA ILE A 7 -7.39 6.69 -10.54
C ILE A 7 -6.54 7.92 -10.32
N SER A 8 -6.75 8.58 -9.19
CA SER A 8 -5.92 9.71 -8.76
C SER A 8 -4.56 9.22 -8.24
N VAL A 9 -3.53 10.06 -8.22
CA VAL A 9 -2.26 9.74 -7.54
C VAL A 9 -2.49 9.46 -6.05
N PHE A 10 -3.47 10.14 -5.44
CA PHE A 10 -3.91 9.92 -4.06
C PHE A 10 -4.70 8.62 -3.87
N ASP A 11 -5.08 7.93 -4.95
CA ASP A 11 -5.60 6.57 -4.87
C ASP A 11 -4.49 5.53 -4.70
N MET A 12 -3.28 5.83 -5.17
CA MET A 12 -2.09 4.98 -5.03
C MET A 12 -1.33 5.27 -3.73
N LEU A 13 -1.19 6.55 -3.38
CA LEU A 13 -0.49 7.03 -2.19
C LEU A 13 -1.49 7.43 -1.10
N LYS A 14 -1.79 6.52 -0.16
CA LYS A 14 -2.79 6.73 0.90
C LYS A 14 -2.21 6.47 2.26
N VAL A 15 -2.46 7.39 3.19
CA VAL A 15 -2.21 7.15 4.61
C VAL A 15 -3.14 6.02 5.10
N GLY A 16 -2.58 5.10 5.87
CA GLY A 16 -3.31 4.03 6.51
C GLY A 16 -2.50 3.38 7.63
N VAL A 17 -3.04 2.29 8.17
CA VAL A 17 -2.41 1.50 9.23
C VAL A 17 -1.98 0.15 8.66
N GLY A 18 -0.78 -0.29 9.04
CA GLY A 18 -0.24 -1.60 8.71
C GLY A 18 -1.03 -2.76 9.35
N PRO A 19 -0.70 -4.02 9.06
CA PRO A 19 0.37 -4.44 8.14
C PRO A 19 -0.05 -4.57 6.67
N SER A 20 -1.36 -4.59 6.35
CA SER A 20 -1.84 -4.94 5.01
C SER A 20 -2.95 -4.02 4.48
N SER A 21 -2.82 -3.53 3.25
CA SER A 21 -3.90 -2.72 2.64
C SER A 21 -5.12 -3.59 2.30
N SER A 22 -4.90 -4.83 1.87
CA SER A 22 -5.96 -5.76 1.47
C SER A 22 -6.64 -6.38 2.69
N HIS A 23 -5.90 -6.67 3.76
CA HIS A 23 -6.39 -7.44 4.92
C HIS A 23 -6.58 -6.60 6.19
N THR A 24 -6.04 -5.38 6.26
CA THR A 24 -6.25 -4.46 7.38
C THR A 24 -7.13 -3.29 6.93
N LEU A 25 -6.62 -2.44 6.03
CA LEU A 25 -7.33 -1.23 5.61
C LEU A 25 -8.65 -1.54 4.88
N GLY A 26 -8.68 -2.57 4.03
CA GLY A 26 -9.89 -3.01 3.33
C GLY A 26 -11.03 -3.41 4.30
N PRO A 27 -10.84 -4.41 5.17
CA PRO A 27 -11.84 -4.82 6.15
C PRO A 27 -12.30 -3.70 7.08
N TRP A 28 -11.39 -2.84 7.52
CA TRP A 28 -11.72 -1.65 8.32
C TRP A 28 -12.70 -0.72 7.58
N ARG A 29 -12.38 -0.36 6.33
CA ARG A 29 -13.26 0.47 5.48
C ARG A 29 -14.58 -0.23 5.15
N ALA A 30 -14.56 -1.56 5.01
CA ALA A 30 -15.78 -2.34 4.76
C ALA A 30 -16.74 -2.27 5.96
N ALA A 31 -16.21 -2.34 7.19
CA ALA A 31 -17.01 -2.17 8.41
C ALA A 31 -17.63 -0.78 8.50
N GLN A 32 -16.86 0.28 8.25
CA GLN A 32 -17.38 1.68 8.22
C GLN A 32 -18.47 1.86 7.15
N ARG A 33 -18.28 1.29 5.95
CA ARG A 33 -19.29 1.32 4.90
C ARG A 33 -20.55 0.56 5.28
N TRP A 34 -20.41 -0.58 5.94
CA TRP A 34 -21.54 -1.37 6.41
C TRP A 34 -22.34 -0.63 7.49
N ILE A 35 -21.68 0.03 8.45
CA ILE A 35 -22.35 0.91 9.41
C ILE A 35 -23.12 2.02 8.68
N SER A 36 -22.48 2.67 7.71
CA SER A 36 -23.14 3.71 6.90
C SER A 36 -24.37 3.19 6.17
N GLU A 37 -24.36 1.95 5.69
CA GLU A 37 -25.52 1.31 5.07
C GLU A 37 -26.64 0.97 6.05
N LEU A 38 -26.30 0.56 7.28
CA LEU A 38 -27.28 0.35 8.34
C LEU A 38 -27.98 1.66 8.70
N LYS A 39 -27.21 2.74 8.87
CA LYS A 39 -27.73 4.09 9.16
C LYS A 39 -28.62 4.61 8.04
N LYS A 40 -28.18 4.51 6.76
CA LYS A 40 -28.99 4.93 5.60
C LYS A 40 -30.31 4.17 5.41
N LYS A 41 -30.45 3.00 6.04
CA LYS A 41 -31.67 2.19 5.98
C LYS A 41 -32.50 2.30 7.25
N ASP A 42 -32.12 3.18 8.18
CA ASP A 42 -32.73 3.33 9.51
C ASP A 42 -32.73 2.03 10.34
N ARG A 43 -31.75 1.15 10.10
CA ARG A 43 -31.62 -0.17 10.76
C ARG A 43 -30.57 -0.20 11.85
N PHE A 44 -29.78 0.85 12.01
CA PHE A 44 -28.65 0.89 12.94
C PHE A 44 -29.09 0.71 14.40
N GLU A 45 -30.13 1.43 14.81
CA GLU A 45 -30.70 1.34 16.17
C GLU A 45 -31.33 -0.02 16.45
N GLU A 46 -31.70 -0.79 15.41
CA GLU A 46 -32.34 -2.09 15.56
C GLU A 46 -31.35 -3.26 15.74
N VAL A 47 -30.04 -3.08 15.55
CA VAL A 47 -29.02 -4.16 15.50
C VAL A 47 -28.82 -4.86 16.85
N ASP A 48 -29.42 -6.01 17.09
CA ASP A 48 -29.23 -6.78 18.34
C ASP A 48 -27.88 -7.50 18.38
N LYS A 49 -27.52 -8.21 17.31
CA LYS A 49 -26.30 -9.04 17.24
C LYS A 49 -25.57 -8.85 15.93
N ILE A 50 -24.24 -8.88 15.97
CA ILE A 50 -23.38 -8.78 14.77
C ILE A 50 -22.62 -10.09 14.56
N HIS A 51 -22.44 -10.46 13.30
CA HIS A 51 -21.59 -11.56 12.90
C HIS A 51 -20.80 -11.20 11.64
N ILE A 52 -19.54 -11.59 11.58
CA ILE A 52 -18.62 -11.32 10.47
C ILE A 52 -18.09 -12.63 9.95
N ASP A 53 -18.19 -12.84 8.65
CA ASP A 53 -17.54 -13.95 7.96
C ASP A 53 -16.45 -13.42 7.05
N LEU A 54 -15.24 -13.94 7.25
CA LEU A 54 -14.07 -13.72 6.40
C LEU A 54 -13.88 -14.94 5.51
N TYR A 55 -13.54 -14.75 4.24
CA TYR A 55 -13.49 -15.82 3.23
C TYR A 55 -12.17 -15.83 2.45
N GLY A 56 -11.79 -17.00 1.94
CA GLY A 56 -10.67 -17.18 1.01
C GLY A 56 -9.34 -16.71 1.59
N SER A 57 -8.54 -16.00 0.78
CA SER A 57 -7.23 -15.48 1.17
C SER A 57 -7.32 -14.59 2.42
N LEU A 58 -8.36 -13.75 2.51
CA LEU A 58 -8.66 -12.92 3.68
C LEU A 58 -8.79 -13.74 4.98
N SER A 59 -9.30 -14.96 4.88
CA SER A 59 -9.40 -15.86 6.01
C SER A 59 -8.10 -16.61 6.32
N LEU A 60 -7.30 -16.94 5.30
CA LEU A 60 -6.12 -17.80 5.46
C LEU A 60 -4.98 -17.05 6.15
N THR A 61 -4.74 -15.79 5.77
CA THR A 61 -3.67 -14.94 6.33
C THR A 61 -4.21 -13.89 7.30
N GLY A 62 -5.54 -13.79 7.48
CA GLY A 62 -6.17 -12.68 8.20
C GLY A 62 -5.73 -12.50 9.65
N LYS A 63 -5.30 -13.57 10.35
CA LYS A 63 -4.73 -13.43 11.70
C LYS A 63 -3.35 -12.75 11.67
N GLY A 64 -2.46 -13.17 10.78
CA GLY A 64 -1.15 -12.53 10.59
C GLY A 64 -1.27 -11.09 10.06
N HIS A 65 -2.34 -10.79 9.32
CA HIS A 65 -2.63 -9.44 8.82
C HIS A 65 -3.54 -8.60 9.74
N ALA A 66 -3.88 -9.08 10.93
CA ALA A 66 -4.73 -8.38 11.89
C ALA A 66 -6.12 -7.98 11.34
N THR A 67 -6.72 -8.81 10.47
CA THR A 67 -8.04 -8.56 9.86
C THR A 67 -9.17 -8.50 10.87
N ASP A 68 -9.12 -9.35 11.90
CA ASP A 68 -10.08 -9.31 13.01
C ASP A 68 -10.00 -7.99 13.76
N ILE A 69 -8.80 -7.56 14.15
CA ILE A 69 -8.54 -6.27 14.80
C ILE A 69 -9.05 -5.13 13.92
N ALA A 70 -8.67 -5.11 12.65
CA ALA A 70 -9.08 -4.05 11.73
C ALA A 70 -10.60 -3.95 11.55
N THR A 71 -11.28 -5.11 11.50
CA THR A 71 -12.74 -5.15 11.40
C THR A 71 -13.40 -4.62 12.67
N LEU A 72 -12.85 -4.95 13.85
CA LEU A 72 -13.33 -4.41 15.13
C LEU A 72 -13.15 -2.90 15.22
N LEU A 73 -11.98 -2.38 14.87
CA LEU A 73 -11.70 -0.95 14.87
C LEU A 73 -12.64 -0.18 13.92
N GLY A 74 -12.94 -0.75 12.76
CA GLY A 74 -13.95 -0.21 11.86
C GLY A 74 -15.37 -0.27 12.42
N LEU A 75 -15.73 -1.33 13.17
CA LEU A 75 -17.01 -1.42 13.86
C LEU A 75 -17.13 -0.46 15.05
N LEU A 76 -16.03 -0.12 15.72
CA LEU A 76 -15.98 0.92 16.75
C LEU A 76 -16.15 2.34 16.18
N GLY A 77 -16.07 2.50 14.85
CA GLY A 77 -16.22 3.79 14.19
C GLY A 77 -14.91 4.58 14.07
N HIS A 78 -13.77 4.00 14.44
CA HIS A 78 -12.48 4.65 14.25
C HIS A 78 -12.15 4.83 12.78
N ASP A 79 -11.44 5.92 12.45
CA ASP A 79 -10.93 6.17 11.12
C ASP A 79 -9.46 5.72 10.98
N PRO A 80 -9.12 4.88 9.99
CA PRO A 80 -7.77 4.33 9.85
C PRO A 80 -6.72 5.37 9.42
N VAL A 81 -7.12 6.57 9.02
CA VAL A 81 -6.19 7.67 8.69
C VAL A 81 -5.89 8.49 9.94
N THR A 82 -6.89 8.80 10.75
CA THR A 82 -6.77 9.77 11.86
C THR A 82 -6.74 9.18 13.26
N MET A 83 -7.10 7.90 13.45
CA MET A 83 -7.10 7.25 14.76
C MET A 83 -5.70 7.27 15.40
N ASP A 84 -5.63 7.55 16.70
CA ASP A 84 -4.43 7.29 17.49
C ASP A 84 -4.16 5.78 17.56
N ILE A 85 -3.05 5.35 16.97
CA ILE A 85 -2.69 3.92 16.90
C ILE A 85 -2.21 3.37 18.25
N SER A 86 -1.84 4.23 19.20
CA SER A 86 -1.36 3.80 20.52
C SER A 86 -2.44 3.13 21.37
N ILE A 87 -3.71 3.46 21.11
CA ILE A 87 -4.84 2.91 21.88
C ILE A 87 -5.40 1.60 21.30
N ILE A 88 -4.91 1.13 20.15
CA ILE A 88 -5.43 -0.08 19.47
C ILE A 88 -5.48 -1.28 20.42
N GLU A 89 -4.39 -1.56 21.14
CA GLU A 89 -4.33 -2.70 22.06
C GLU A 89 -5.34 -2.56 23.20
N SER A 90 -5.47 -1.35 23.76
CA SER A 90 -6.42 -1.09 24.84
C SER A 90 -7.88 -1.22 24.40
N GLU A 91 -8.24 -0.77 23.21
CA GLU A 91 -9.60 -0.89 22.66
C GLU A 91 -9.97 -2.36 22.42
N ILE A 92 -9.06 -3.12 21.82
CA ILE A 92 -9.28 -4.56 21.61
C ILE A 92 -9.31 -5.32 22.94
N GLY A 93 -8.49 -4.93 23.92
CA GLY A 93 -8.47 -5.47 25.28
C GLY A 93 -9.83 -5.32 25.97
N LYS A 94 -10.42 -4.12 25.93
CA LYS A 94 -11.76 -3.85 26.50
C LYS A 94 -12.84 -4.78 25.94
N ILE A 95 -12.83 -5.03 24.63
CA ILE A 95 -13.81 -5.95 24.00
C ILE A 95 -13.61 -7.38 24.51
N ARG A 96 -12.36 -7.84 24.62
CA ARG A 96 -12.03 -9.19 25.13
C ARG A 96 -12.47 -9.38 26.58
N GLU A 97 -12.27 -8.37 27.42
CA GLU A 97 -12.59 -8.43 28.85
C GLU A 97 -14.09 -8.33 29.12
N THR A 98 -14.76 -7.40 28.44
CA THR A 98 -16.19 -7.10 28.71
C THR A 98 -17.14 -7.96 27.91
N GLY A 99 -16.71 -8.54 26.79
CA GLY A 99 -17.58 -9.19 25.83
C GLY A 99 -18.56 -8.22 25.17
N LYS A 100 -18.23 -6.93 25.10
CA LYS A 100 -19.08 -5.88 24.54
C LYS A 100 -18.34 -5.03 23.51
N LEU A 101 -19.07 -4.60 22.49
CA LEU A 101 -18.57 -3.70 21.44
C LEU A 101 -19.43 -2.44 21.40
N LEU A 102 -18.80 -1.26 21.43
CA LEU A 102 -19.47 0.03 21.29
C LEU A 102 -19.58 0.38 19.80
N LEU A 103 -20.64 -0.11 19.14
CA LEU A 103 -20.86 0.02 17.71
C LEU A 103 -20.92 1.49 17.30
N ASN A 104 -20.02 1.88 16.39
CA ASN A 104 -19.81 3.24 15.91
C ASN A 104 -19.60 4.28 17.03
N GLY A 105 -19.14 3.88 18.22
CA GLY A 105 -19.06 4.78 19.38
C GLY A 105 -20.41 5.14 19.99
N GLU A 106 -21.52 4.55 19.53
CA GLU A 106 -22.88 4.99 19.84
C GLU A 106 -23.66 3.92 20.62
N ARG A 107 -23.53 2.64 20.24
CA ARG A 107 -24.41 1.59 20.75
C ARG A 107 -23.68 0.38 21.26
N LEU A 108 -23.87 0.08 22.54
CA LEU A 108 -23.25 -1.07 23.18
C LEU A 108 -24.02 -2.35 22.82
N ILE A 109 -23.30 -3.34 22.29
CA ILE A 109 -23.83 -4.66 21.93
C ILE A 109 -22.98 -5.76 22.52
N ASP A 110 -23.58 -6.91 22.82
CA ASP A 110 -22.82 -8.11 23.19
C ASP A 110 -22.04 -8.61 21.99
N PHE A 111 -20.74 -8.84 22.18
CA PHE A 111 -19.81 -9.21 21.13
C PHE A 111 -18.67 -10.08 21.66
N ASN A 112 -18.71 -11.36 21.36
CA ASN A 112 -17.62 -12.30 21.58
C ASN A 112 -16.80 -12.46 20.30
N ILE A 113 -15.53 -12.06 20.33
CA ILE A 113 -14.67 -12.07 19.13
C ILE A 113 -14.57 -13.46 18.48
N LEU A 114 -14.46 -14.52 19.28
CA LEU A 114 -14.28 -15.89 18.78
C LEU A 114 -15.56 -16.44 18.15
N GLU A 115 -16.73 -16.09 18.68
CA GLU A 115 -18.02 -16.54 18.16
C GLU A 115 -18.54 -15.68 17.01
N ASN A 116 -18.28 -14.37 17.07
CA ASN A 116 -18.83 -13.38 16.15
C ASN A 116 -17.95 -13.11 14.92
N ILE A 117 -16.66 -13.49 14.93
CA ILE A 117 -15.79 -13.40 13.75
C ILE A 117 -15.38 -14.81 13.30
N LYS A 118 -15.88 -15.24 12.14
CA LYS A 118 -15.59 -16.55 11.55
C LYS A 118 -14.64 -16.46 10.37
N PHE A 119 -13.59 -17.28 10.43
CA PHE A 119 -12.60 -17.47 9.38
C PHE A 119 -12.98 -18.69 8.54
N ASN A 120 -13.43 -18.47 7.31
CA ASN A 120 -13.87 -19.50 6.38
C ASN A 120 -12.84 -19.72 5.26
N ARG A 121 -12.32 -20.94 5.14
CA ARG A 121 -11.39 -21.31 4.03
C ARG A 121 -12.02 -21.26 2.64
N LYS A 122 -13.36 -21.22 2.56
CA LYS A 122 -14.09 -21.16 1.29
C LYS A 122 -13.82 -19.83 0.57
N PHE A 123 -13.50 -19.90 -0.72
CA PHE A 123 -13.38 -18.71 -1.58
C PHE A 123 -14.75 -18.29 -2.13
N LEU A 124 -14.95 -16.98 -2.24
CA LEU A 124 -16.09 -16.42 -2.96
C LEU A 124 -15.73 -16.23 -4.43
N GLU A 125 -16.73 -16.39 -5.31
CA GLU A 125 -16.55 -16.39 -6.78
C GLU A 125 -15.96 -15.07 -7.35
N PHE A 126 -16.29 -13.92 -6.75
CA PHE A 126 -15.93 -12.61 -7.33
C PHE A 126 -14.48 -12.18 -7.09
N HIS A 127 -13.96 -12.38 -5.88
CA HIS A 127 -12.60 -12.01 -5.51
C HIS A 127 -12.14 -12.86 -4.31
N PRO A 128 -10.84 -13.24 -4.23
CA PRO A 128 -10.30 -14.06 -3.14
C PRO A 128 -10.50 -13.48 -1.74
N ASN A 129 -10.48 -12.15 -1.63
CA ASN A 129 -10.61 -11.44 -0.35
C ASN A 129 -12.06 -11.00 -0.13
N GLY A 130 -12.91 -11.94 0.29
CA GLY A 130 -14.32 -11.72 0.54
C GLY A 130 -14.62 -11.60 2.03
N MET A 131 -15.56 -10.72 2.38
CA MET A 131 -16.10 -10.63 3.73
C MET A 131 -17.60 -10.36 3.71
N THR A 132 -18.32 -10.84 4.73
CA THR A 132 -19.75 -10.58 4.88
C THR A 132 -20.04 -10.15 6.30
N PHE A 133 -20.66 -8.97 6.43
CA PHE A 133 -21.20 -8.48 7.69
C PHE A 133 -22.68 -8.88 7.78
N ARG A 134 -23.09 -9.39 8.93
CA ARG A 134 -24.45 -9.81 9.23
C ARG A 134 -24.91 -9.16 10.52
N ALA A 135 -26.18 -8.75 10.57
CA ALA A 135 -26.82 -8.36 11.81
C ALA A 135 -28.17 -9.05 11.98
N CYS A 136 -28.47 -9.46 13.22
CA CYS A 136 -29.83 -9.77 13.66
C CYS A 136 -30.40 -8.50 14.29
N LEU A 137 -31.64 -8.16 13.95
CA LEU A 137 -32.34 -7.04 14.54
C LEU A 137 -33.20 -7.47 15.74
N PHE A 138 -33.63 -6.52 16.57
CA PHE A 138 -34.55 -6.78 17.70
C PHE A 138 -35.86 -7.44 17.29
N ASN A 139 -36.36 -7.15 16.08
CA ASN A 139 -37.55 -7.80 15.51
C ASN A 139 -37.28 -9.20 14.94
N GLY A 140 -36.08 -9.77 15.15
CA GLY A 140 -35.66 -11.07 14.64
C GLY A 140 -35.28 -11.10 13.16
N LYS A 141 -35.47 -10.01 12.40
CA LYS A 141 -35.08 -9.94 10.99
C LYS A 141 -33.55 -9.92 10.87
N LYS A 142 -33.04 -10.55 9.82
CA LYS A 142 -31.61 -10.57 9.50
C LYS A 142 -31.29 -9.58 8.38
N THR A 143 -30.09 -9.04 8.40
CA THR A 143 -29.51 -8.27 7.29
C THR A 143 -28.09 -8.73 7.05
N SER A 144 -27.64 -8.65 5.81
CA SER A 144 -26.28 -8.97 5.45
C SER A 144 -25.78 -8.09 4.31
N SER A 145 -24.48 -7.95 4.23
CA SER A 145 -23.80 -7.25 3.14
C SER A 145 -22.42 -7.81 2.93
N SER A 146 -22.14 -8.23 1.70
CA SER A 146 -20.85 -8.78 1.30
C SER A 146 -20.01 -7.71 0.60
N PHE A 147 -18.74 -7.64 0.99
CA PHE A 147 -17.73 -6.72 0.47
C PHE A 147 -16.51 -7.52 0.03
N TYR A 148 -15.72 -6.92 -0.86
CA TYR A 148 -14.50 -7.49 -1.39
C TYR A 148 -13.37 -6.46 -1.33
N SER A 149 -12.24 -6.87 -0.77
CA SER A 149 -11.03 -6.04 -0.70
C SER A 149 -10.13 -6.34 -1.90
N ILE A 150 -10.05 -5.43 -2.86
CA ILE A 150 -9.49 -5.69 -4.20
C ILE A 150 -8.03 -5.18 -4.38
N GLY A 151 -7.32 -4.96 -3.28
CA GLY A 151 -5.95 -4.41 -3.27
C GLY A 151 -5.91 -2.91 -2.97
N GLY A 152 -4.77 -2.41 -2.48
CA GLY A 152 -4.54 -0.99 -2.16
C GLY A 152 -5.56 -0.37 -1.18
N GLY A 153 -6.27 -1.14 -0.37
CA GLY A 153 -7.31 -0.64 0.54
C GLY A 153 -8.62 -0.23 -0.15
N PHE A 154 -8.84 -0.65 -1.40
CA PHE A 154 -10.09 -0.49 -2.11
C PHE A 154 -11.08 -1.60 -1.72
N VAL A 155 -12.32 -1.17 -1.42
CA VAL A 155 -13.42 -2.07 -1.10
C VAL A 155 -14.53 -1.89 -2.11
N VAL A 156 -15.13 -2.98 -2.57
CA VAL A 156 -16.29 -2.96 -3.47
C VAL A 156 -17.37 -3.94 -2.98
N LYS A 157 -18.62 -3.69 -3.37
CA LYS A 157 -19.67 -4.71 -3.31
C LYS A 157 -19.85 -5.31 -4.70
N LYS A 158 -20.27 -6.56 -4.79
CA LYS A 158 -20.73 -7.17 -6.05
C LYS A 158 -22.04 -6.48 -6.46
N GLU A 159 -21.95 -5.31 -7.08
CA GLU A 159 -23.12 -4.63 -7.63
C GLU A 159 -23.54 -5.30 -8.95
N ARG A 160 -24.81 -5.72 -9.05
CA ARG A 160 -25.46 -5.94 -10.34
C ARG A 160 -25.74 -4.55 -10.95
N LYS A 161 -24.97 -4.15 -11.97
CA LYS A 161 -25.25 -3.05 -12.91
C LYS A 161 -25.29 -1.59 -12.38
N ASN A 162 -24.21 -1.07 -11.80
CA ASN A 162 -24.02 0.39 -11.55
C ASN A 162 -22.78 0.97 -12.27
N ALA A 163 -22.44 0.43 -13.45
CA ALA A 163 -21.30 0.90 -14.25
C ALA A 163 -21.46 2.32 -14.81
N SER A 164 -22.69 2.83 -14.91
CA SER A 164 -23.03 4.09 -15.55
C SER A 164 -22.61 5.35 -14.77
N ARG A 165 -22.41 5.26 -13.45
CA ARG A 165 -22.07 6.44 -12.62
C ARG A 165 -20.56 6.75 -12.60
N LYS A 166 -19.69 5.72 -12.66
CA LYS A 166 -18.23 5.90 -12.74
C LYS A 166 -17.76 6.42 -14.11
N MET A 167 -18.45 6.06 -15.19
CA MET A 167 -18.14 6.57 -16.54
C MET A 167 -18.37 8.07 -16.72
N LYS A 168 -19.25 8.72 -15.93
CA LYS A 168 -19.50 10.16 -16.07
C LYS A 168 -18.36 11.03 -15.52
N ASN A 169 -17.64 10.57 -14.51
CA ASN A 169 -16.44 11.28 -14.02
C ASN A 169 -15.23 11.09 -14.94
N PHE A 170 -15.28 10.10 -15.85
CA PHE A 170 -14.19 9.82 -16.80
C PHE A 170 -13.98 10.95 -17.82
N GLN A 171 -15.00 11.78 -18.07
CA GLN A 171 -14.89 12.97 -18.92
C GLN A 171 -14.27 14.19 -18.21
N GLN A 172 -13.72 14.05 -16.99
CA GLN A 172 -13.18 15.19 -16.23
C GLN A 172 -11.67 15.39 -16.37
N PHE A 173 -10.88 14.35 -16.67
CA PHE A 173 -9.43 14.52 -16.83
C PHE A 173 -9.13 15.20 -18.17
N PRO A 174 -8.34 16.29 -18.18
CA PRO A 174 -7.87 16.92 -19.42
C PRO A 174 -7.03 15.95 -20.26
N PHE A 175 -6.23 15.10 -19.60
CA PHE A 175 -5.34 14.12 -20.23
C PHE A 175 -5.65 12.71 -19.72
N PRO A 176 -6.75 12.07 -20.17
CA PRO A 176 -7.12 10.74 -19.68
C PRO A 176 -6.10 9.70 -20.16
N VAL A 177 -5.42 9.06 -19.20
CA VAL A 177 -4.39 8.04 -19.45
C VAL A 177 -4.91 6.67 -19.04
N GLU A 178 -4.87 5.69 -19.94
CA GLU A 178 -5.00 4.27 -19.62
C GLU A 178 -3.68 3.52 -19.77
N LYS A 179 -2.87 3.92 -20.75
CA LYS A 179 -1.62 3.26 -21.15
C LYS A 179 -0.42 4.18 -21.09
N ALA A 180 0.76 3.58 -20.95
CA ALA A 180 2.03 4.30 -20.95
C ALA A 180 2.25 5.03 -22.30
N THR A 181 1.86 4.40 -23.41
CA THR A 181 1.89 5.00 -24.75
C THR A 181 1.02 6.27 -24.89
N GLU A 182 -0.13 6.32 -24.21
CA GLU A 182 -1.00 7.50 -24.19
C GLU A 182 -0.41 8.63 -23.35
N LEU A 183 0.17 8.29 -22.19
CA LEU A 183 0.89 9.27 -21.36
C LEU A 183 2.03 9.95 -22.13
N LEU A 184 2.85 9.17 -22.84
CA LEU A 184 3.91 9.74 -23.71
C LEU A 184 3.35 10.64 -24.80
N LEU A 185 2.22 10.26 -25.40
CA LEU A 185 1.60 11.06 -26.44
C LEU A 185 1.23 12.46 -25.91
N TYR A 186 0.61 12.53 -24.72
CA TYR A 186 0.28 13.81 -24.10
C TYR A 186 1.52 14.61 -23.73
N CYS A 187 2.55 13.98 -23.16
CA CYS A 187 3.81 14.64 -22.83
C CYS A 187 4.44 15.30 -24.08
N LYS A 188 4.42 14.60 -25.22
CA LYS A 188 4.93 15.12 -26.51
C LYS A 188 4.09 16.24 -27.08
N GLN A 189 2.76 16.08 -27.05
CA GLN A 189 1.83 17.08 -27.60
C GLN A 189 1.89 18.39 -26.82
N GLU A 190 1.97 18.32 -25.50
CA GLU A 190 2.02 19.49 -24.63
C GLU A 190 3.44 20.01 -24.38
N ASN A 191 4.47 19.27 -24.80
CA ASN A 191 5.87 19.52 -24.50
C ASN A 191 6.12 19.67 -22.98
N LYS A 192 5.60 18.72 -22.21
CA LYS A 192 5.61 18.71 -20.73
C LYS A 192 6.17 17.40 -20.18
N PRO A 193 6.83 17.41 -19.01
CA PRO A 193 7.18 16.20 -18.28
C PRO A 193 5.92 15.48 -17.75
N ILE A 194 6.09 14.24 -17.29
CA ILE A 194 4.97 13.42 -16.81
C ILE A 194 4.30 14.08 -15.60
N SER A 195 5.08 14.59 -14.64
CA SER A 195 4.51 15.25 -13.45
C SER A 195 3.56 16.41 -13.78
N GLU A 196 3.85 17.20 -14.81
CA GLU A 196 2.99 18.32 -15.20
C GLU A 196 1.69 17.84 -15.85
N ILE A 197 1.73 16.83 -16.72
CA ILE A 197 0.52 16.21 -17.29
C ILE A 197 -0.38 15.65 -16.16
N VAL A 198 0.24 14.97 -15.20
CA VAL A 198 -0.47 14.37 -14.07
C VAL A 198 -1.03 15.45 -13.13
N LEU A 199 -0.30 16.55 -12.92
CA LEU A 199 -0.77 17.68 -12.12
C LEU A 199 -2.02 18.32 -12.74
N GLU A 200 -2.05 18.50 -14.07
CA GLU A 200 -3.26 18.99 -14.77
C GLU A 200 -4.46 18.06 -14.60
N ASN A 201 -4.23 16.75 -14.59
CA ASN A 201 -5.29 15.78 -14.26
C ASN A 201 -5.78 15.92 -12.81
N GLU A 202 -4.88 16.08 -11.84
CA GLU A 202 -5.26 16.28 -10.44
C GLU A 202 -6.00 17.61 -10.21
N ARG A 203 -5.62 18.68 -10.93
CA ARG A 203 -6.28 19.99 -10.93
C ARG A 203 -7.74 19.94 -11.37
N SER A 204 -8.11 18.94 -12.16
CA SER A 204 -9.51 18.73 -12.54
C SER A 204 -10.40 18.22 -11.40
N LEU A 205 -9.79 17.70 -10.32
CA LEU A 205 -10.50 17.16 -9.15
C LEU A 205 -10.41 18.06 -7.93
N ARG A 206 -9.33 18.85 -7.81
CA ARG A 206 -8.92 19.54 -6.58
C ARG A 206 -8.14 20.81 -6.91
N SER A 207 -8.12 21.76 -5.99
CA SER A 207 -7.26 22.95 -6.08
C SER A 207 -5.78 22.63 -5.82
N ASP A 208 -4.88 23.51 -6.26
CA ASP A 208 -3.43 23.38 -5.99
C ASP A 208 -3.14 23.34 -4.48
N ASP A 209 -3.84 24.13 -3.66
CA ASP A 209 -3.69 24.12 -2.20
C ASP A 209 -4.05 22.76 -1.58
N GLU A 210 -5.12 22.12 -2.07
CA GLU A 210 -5.53 20.78 -1.61
C GLU A 210 -4.55 19.70 -2.06
N ILE A 211 -4.07 19.78 -3.31
CA ILE A 211 -3.04 18.87 -3.84
C ILE A 211 -1.78 18.98 -2.97
N ASP A 212 -1.34 20.19 -2.68
CA ASP A 212 -0.15 20.45 -1.89
C ASP A 212 -0.30 19.97 -0.45
N ALA A 213 -1.44 20.28 0.19
CA ALA A 213 -1.73 19.83 1.55
C ALA A 213 -1.71 18.30 1.64
N ASN A 214 -2.30 17.61 0.66
CA ASN A 214 -2.33 16.14 0.63
C ASN A 214 -0.93 15.55 0.44
N PHE A 215 -0.13 16.09 -0.48
CA PHE A 215 1.25 15.62 -0.66
C PHE A 215 2.14 15.92 0.54
N LYS A 216 1.99 17.09 1.18
CA LYS A 216 2.69 17.40 2.44
C LYS A 216 2.33 16.41 3.53
N GLN A 217 1.05 16.04 3.64
CA GLN A 217 0.59 15.05 4.62
C GLN A 217 1.14 13.64 4.31
N ILE A 218 1.15 13.23 3.03
CA ILE A 218 1.74 11.94 2.61
C ILE A 218 3.22 11.90 2.95
N TRP A 219 3.97 12.93 2.55
CA TRP A 219 5.40 13.01 2.83
C TRP A 219 5.69 13.00 4.33
N LYS A 220 4.91 13.76 5.11
CA LYS A 220 5.01 13.77 6.57
C LYS A 220 4.88 12.37 7.15
N VAL A 221 3.87 11.60 6.74
CA VAL A 221 3.66 10.23 7.24
C VAL A 221 4.78 9.29 6.77
N MET A 222 5.24 9.41 5.52
CA MET A 222 6.39 8.64 5.03
C MET A 222 7.62 8.89 5.91
N LEU A 223 7.98 10.17 6.12
CA LEU A 223 9.13 10.57 6.92
C LEU A 223 9.00 10.16 8.39
N GLU A 224 7.83 10.36 9.00
CA GLU A 224 7.55 9.93 10.36
C GLU A 224 7.65 8.41 10.51
N SER A 225 7.14 7.62 9.57
CA SER A 225 7.24 6.16 9.63
C SER A 225 8.70 5.69 9.55
N MET A 226 9.53 6.30 8.69
CA MET A 226 10.96 6.02 8.61
C MET A 226 11.69 6.40 9.90
N TYR A 227 11.39 7.59 10.43
CA TYR A 227 11.97 8.06 11.68
C TYR A 227 11.62 7.12 12.82
N ILE A 228 10.33 6.79 13.02
CA ILE A 228 9.91 5.86 14.08
C ILE A 228 10.63 4.52 13.93
N GLY A 229 10.70 3.95 12.73
CA GLY A 229 11.38 2.67 12.50
C GLY A 229 12.88 2.71 12.83
N CYS A 230 13.57 3.79 12.48
CA CYS A 230 14.98 4.01 12.84
C CYS A 230 15.22 4.24 14.34
N HIS A 231 14.18 4.53 15.13
CA HIS A 231 14.27 4.85 16.55
C HIS A 231 13.53 3.87 17.47
N THR A 232 13.07 2.74 16.93
CA THR A 232 12.33 1.72 17.70
C THR A 232 13.11 0.41 17.75
N GLU A 233 13.51 0.01 18.95
CA GLU A 233 14.12 -1.29 19.23
C GLU A 233 13.08 -2.41 19.39
N GLY A 234 13.55 -3.64 19.56
CA GLY A 234 12.73 -4.78 19.95
C GLY A 234 12.41 -5.75 18.82
N THR A 235 11.33 -6.51 19.00
CA THR A 235 10.94 -7.65 18.17
C THR A 235 9.56 -7.40 17.55
N LEU A 236 9.37 -7.81 16.30
CA LEU A 236 8.10 -7.67 15.60
C LEU A 236 7.03 -8.62 16.19
N PRO A 237 5.75 -8.22 16.22
CA PRO A 237 4.66 -9.05 16.72
C PRO A 237 4.38 -10.23 15.78
N GLY A 238 3.50 -11.17 16.16
CA GLY A 238 3.06 -12.26 15.28
C GLY A 238 3.80 -13.58 15.41
N GLY A 239 4.78 -13.67 16.32
CA GLY A 239 5.34 -14.95 16.78
C GLY A 239 6.55 -15.49 16.01
N LEU A 240 7.02 -14.80 14.96
CA LEU A 240 8.26 -15.16 14.25
C LEU A 240 9.55 -14.66 14.93
N ASN A 241 9.42 -13.94 16.05
CA ASN A 241 10.53 -13.37 16.81
C ASN A 241 11.54 -12.56 15.96
N VAL A 242 11.07 -11.94 14.87
CA VAL A 242 11.94 -11.15 13.98
C VAL A 242 12.39 -9.88 14.69
N LYS A 243 13.70 -9.77 14.95
CA LYS A 243 14.31 -8.56 15.53
C LYS A 243 14.22 -7.39 14.55
N ARG A 244 13.87 -6.21 15.06
CA ARG A 244 13.99 -4.94 14.33
C ARG A 244 15.47 -4.62 14.05
N ARG A 245 15.79 -4.37 12.79
CA ARG A 245 17.15 -4.16 12.28
C ARG A 245 17.41 -2.70 11.91
N ALA A 246 16.37 -1.91 11.64
CA ALA A 246 16.53 -0.52 11.23
C ALA A 246 17.23 0.31 12.30
N PHE A 247 16.87 0.14 13.58
CA PHE A 247 17.48 0.85 14.70
C PHE A 247 19.01 0.72 14.75
N GLU A 248 19.53 -0.51 14.86
CA GLU A 248 20.98 -0.74 14.99
C GLU A 248 21.76 -0.36 13.73
N MET A 249 21.12 -0.42 12.56
CA MET A 249 21.72 0.03 11.32
C MET A 249 21.79 1.56 11.24
N HIS A 250 20.71 2.24 11.61
CA HIS A 250 20.64 3.69 11.70
C HIS A 250 21.69 4.24 12.68
N GLN A 251 21.80 3.69 13.89
CA GLN A 251 22.79 4.10 14.89
C GLN A 251 24.23 4.05 14.36
N ARG A 252 24.56 3.00 13.60
CA ARG A 252 25.89 2.85 12.97
C ARG A 252 26.13 3.80 11.80
N LEU A 253 25.07 4.21 11.10
CA LEU A 253 25.18 5.08 9.93
C LEU A 253 25.20 6.57 10.31
N ILE A 254 24.36 6.99 11.27
CA ILE A 254 24.26 8.38 11.70
C ILE A 254 25.45 8.79 12.57
N GLY A 255 26.06 7.83 13.29
CA GLY A 255 27.21 8.05 14.15
C GLY A 255 26.91 9.06 15.26
N GLU A 256 27.79 10.06 15.42
CA GLU A 256 27.69 11.08 16.47
C GLU A 256 26.86 12.31 16.05
N THR A 257 26.29 12.30 14.83
CA THR A 257 25.56 13.44 14.28
C THR A 257 24.28 13.68 15.08
N LYS A 258 24.13 14.91 15.61
CA LYS A 258 23.00 15.28 16.48
C LYS A 258 21.81 15.81 15.68
N TYR A 259 20.63 15.37 16.05
CA TYR A 259 19.33 15.87 15.59
C TYR A 259 18.30 15.58 16.69
N THR A 260 17.16 16.27 16.68
CA THR A 260 16.15 16.15 17.75
C THR A 260 14.78 15.73 17.26
N ASN A 261 14.53 15.87 15.96
CA ASN A 261 13.23 15.66 15.35
C ASN A 261 13.39 15.34 13.85
N THR A 262 12.26 15.04 13.18
CA THR A 262 12.23 14.69 11.76
C THR A 262 12.73 15.80 10.82
N LYS A 263 12.60 17.08 11.19
CA LYS A 263 13.05 18.22 10.36
C LYS A 263 14.57 18.30 10.31
N ASP A 264 15.23 18.11 11.45
CA ASP A 264 16.70 18.17 11.54
C ASP A 264 17.37 16.86 11.12
N TRP A 265 16.59 15.79 10.97
CA TRP A 265 17.12 14.45 10.64
C TRP A 265 17.71 14.37 9.23
N ILE A 266 17.05 14.94 8.21
CA ILE A 266 17.57 14.96 6.84
C ILE A 266 18.90 15.75 6.75
N PRO A 267 18.99 17.00 7.26
CA PRO A 267 20.27 17.72 7.34
C PRO A 267 21.37 16.97 8.09
N ALA A 268 21.03 16.20 9.13
CA ALA A 268 21.99 15.36 9.83
C ALA A 268 22.50 14.20 8.96
N ILE A 269 21.63 13.50 8.23
CA ILE A 269 22.04 12.42 7.31
C ILE A 269 23.00 12.94 6.23
N ARG A 270 22.74 14.14 5.68
CA ARG A 270 23.60 14.78 4.67
C ARG A 270 25.03 15.06 5.14
N GLN A 271 25.29 15.04 6.44
CA GLN A 271 26.63 15.20 7.03
C GLN A 271 27.39 13.88 7.15
N THR A 272 26.75 12.74 6.84
CA THR A 272 27.35 11.42 6.95
C THR A 272 28.13 11.02 5.70
N GLU A 273 28.97 10.00 5.82
CA GLU A 273 29.75 9.48 4.70
C GLU A 273 28.84 8.77 3.67
N VAL A 274 28.98 9.13 2.38
CA VAL A 274 28.15 8.61 1.27
C VAL A 274 28.97 7.86 0.21
N LYS A 275 29.77 6.89 0.65
CA LYS A 275 30.39 5.91 -0.28
C LYS A 275 29.34 4.89 -0.75
N PHE A 276 29.62 4.18 -1.84
CA PHE A 276 28.74 3.13 -2.40
C PHE A 276 28.15 2.19 -1.33
N ARG A 277 28.98 1.69 -0.41
CA ARG A 277 28.52 0.81 0.67
C ARG A 277 27.54 1.50 1.63
N GLN A 278 27.72 2.78 1.90
CA GLN A 278 26.85 3.58 2.77
C GLN A 278 25.54 3.91 2.07
N ILE A 279 25.56 4.16 0.76
CA ILE A 279 24.35 4.32 -0.05
C ILE A 279 23.46 3.07 0.07
N LEU A 280 24.03 1.88 -0.18
CA LEU A 280 23.29 0.62 -0.04
C LEU A 280 22.69 0.44 1.36
N LYS A 281 23.46 0.78 2.41
CA LYS A 281 23.01 0.66 3.80
C LYS A 281 21.93 1.69 4.15
N TRP A 282 22.06 2.93 3.73
CA TRP A 282 21.06 3.98 3.99
C TRP A 282 19.73 3.65 3.34
N VAL A 283 19.74 3.30 2.04
CA VAL A 283 18.52 2.90 1.32
C VAL A 283 17.88 1.68 1.95
N THR A 284 18.68 0.68 2.33
CA THR A 284 18.20 -0.50 3.06
C THR A 284 17.58 -0.08 4.40
N CYS A 285 18.26 0.77 5.18
CA CYS A 285 17.77 1.24 6.48
C CYS A 285 16.42 1.95 6.36
N PHE A 286 16.27 2.85 5.40
CA PHE A 286 15.00 3.54 5.15
C PHE A 286 13.89 2.54 4.81
N ALA A 287 14.13 1.62 3.89
CA ALA A 287 13.12 0.63 3.49
C ALA A 287 12.73 -0.32 4.65
N LEU A 288 13.71 -0.83 5.41
CA LEU A 288 13.44 -1.68 6.57
C LEU A 288 12.63 -0.92 7.64
N SER A 289 12.98 0.34 7.91
CA SER A 289 12.35 1.15 8.96
C SER A 289 10.84 1.28 8.76
N VAL A 290 10.40 1.60 7.53
CA VAL A 290 8.97 1.69 7.19
C VAL A 290 8.29 0.34 7.34
N ASN A 291 8.91 -0.73 6.84
CA ASN A 291 8.28 -2.05 6.86
C ASN A 291 8.22 -2.69 8.26
N GLU A 292 9.15 -2.36 9.15
CA GLU A 292 9.11 -2.73 10.57
C GLU A 292 8.00 -2.00 11.32
N VAL A 293 7.78 -0.71 11.00
CA VAL A 293 6.62 0.06 11.49
C VAL A 293 5.32 -0.53 10.94
N ASN A 294 5.25 -0.82 9.64
CA ASN A 294 4.10 -1.46 9.01
C ASN A 294 3.74 -2.79 9.69
N ALA A 295 4.72 -3.67 9.88
CA ALA A 295 4.53 -4.99 10.50
C ALA A 295 3.99 -4.93 11.93
N SER A 296 4.07 -3.76 12.58
CA SER A 296 3.68 -3.54 13.98
C SER A 296 2.44 -2.67 14.14
N LEU A 297 1.50 -2.72 13.18
CA LEU A 297 0.27 -1.89 13.17
C LEU A 297 0.57 -0.38 13.19
N GLY A 298 1.74 0.03 12.70
CA GLY A 298 2.12 1.42 12.60
C GLY A 298 1.40 2.15 11.45
N ARG A 299 1.39 3.48 11.51
CA ARG A 299 0.86 4.32 10.43
C ARG A 299 1.90 4.43 9.30
N VAL A 300 1.47 4.13 8.08
CA VAL A 300 2.31 4.14 6.87
C VAL A 300 1.53 4.69 5.68
N VAL A 301 2.22 4.95 4.57
CA VAL A 301 1.57 5.30 3.29
C VAL A 301 1.63 4.10 2.35
N THR A 302 0.50 3.77 1.70
CA THR A 302 0.47 2.76 0.65
C THR A 302 1.33 3.19 -0.53
N ALA A 303 2.14 2.29 -1.08
CA ALA A 303 2.93 2.59 -2.28
C ALA A 303 3.21 1.33 -3.14
N PRO A 304 2.23 0.80 -3.90
CA PRO A 304 0.80 1.11 -3.86
C PRO A 304 0.06 0.31 -2.78
N THR A 305 0.76 -0.55 -2.01
CA THR A 305 0.21 -1.28 -0.86
C THR A 305 1.08 -1.09 0.38
N ASN A 306 0.59 -1.53 1.54
CA ASN A 306 1.29 -1.49 2.81
C ASN A 306 2.50 -2.45 2.80
N GLY A 307 2.37 -3.60 2.13
CA GLY A 307 3.45 -4.58 2.02
C GLY A 307 4.67 -4.05 1.27
N SER A 308 4.46 -3.10 0.36
CA SER A 308 5.49 -2.40 -0.41
C SER A 308 5.71 -0.94 0.01
N ALA A 309 5.29 -0.56 1.22
CA ALA A 309 5.30 0.83 1.67
C ALA A 309 6.69 1.44 1.83
N GLY A 310 7.75 0.64 1.98
CA GLY A 310 9.10 1.15 2.24
C GLY A 310 9.89 1.54 1.00
N THR A 311 9.56 0.99 -0.17
CA THR A 311 10.36 1.20 -1.39
C THR A 311 10.33 2.65 -1.89
N VAL A 312 9.15 3.21 -2.15
CA VAL A 312 8.99 4.61 -2.61
C VAL A 312 9.62 5.64 -1.67
N PRO A 313 9.34 5.64 -0.34
CA PRO A 313 9.96 6.62 0.55
C PRO A 313 11.47 6.43 0.73
N ALA A 314 11.99 5.20 0.63
CA ALA A 314 13.44 4.97 0.69
C ALA A 314 14.18 5.59 -0.50
N VAL A 315 13.61 5.49 -1.71
CA VAL A 315 14.18 6.11 -2.92
C VAL A 315 14.05 7.63 -2.88
N LEU A 316 12.93 8.16 -2.37
CA LEU A 316 12.80 9.60 -2.16
C LEU A 316 13.79 10.13 -1.11
N MET A 317 14.02 9.40 -0.02
CA MET A 317 15.05 9.74 0.96
C MET A 317 16.46 9.65 0.41
N TYR A 318 16.74 8.67 -0.46
CA TYR A 318 18.00 8.62 -1.22
C TYR A 318 18.21 9.91 -2.00
N TYR A 319 17.21 10.33 -2.78
CA TYR A 319 17.30 11.56 -3.56
C TYR A 319 17.57 12.77 -2.66
N MET A 320 16.79 12.92 -1.58
CA MET A 320 16.90 14.08 -0.70
C MET A 320 18.18 14.14 0.15
N CYS A 321 18.73 12.99 0.54
CA CYS A 321 19.82 12.92 1.52
C CYS A 321 21.19 12.66 0.89
N ILE A 322 21.23 12.12 -0.33
CA ILE A 322 22.47 11.64 -0.97
C ILE A 322 22.64 12.28 -2.35
N GLU A 323 21.62 12.21 -3.21
CA GLU A 323 21.73 12.67 -4.60
C GLU A 323 21.69 14.20 -4.71
N ASN A 324 20.68 14.83 -4.11
CA ASN A 324 20.43 16.26 -4.20
C ASN A 324 20.21 16.88 -2.81
N HIS A 325 21.26 17.50 -2.28
CA HIS A 325 21.22 18.20 -0.99
C HIS A 325 20.38 19.49 -1.03
N ASP A 326 20.06 20.01 -2.22
CA ASP A 326 19.22 21.19 -2.40
C ASP A 326 17.75 20.83 -2.70
N ALA A 327 17.40 19.54 -2.64
CA ALA A 327 16.04 19.05 -2.87
C ALA A 327 15.01 19.77 -2.00
N THR A 328 13.91 20.17 -2.64
CA THR A 328 12.83 20.98 -2.10
C THR A 328 11.51 20.21 -2.04
N TYR A 329 10.46 20.88 -1.58
CA TYR A 329 9.10 20.34 -1.64
C TYR A 329 8.62 20.08 -3.08
N GLU A 330 9.05 20.89 -4.06
CA GLU A 330 8.65 20.70 -5.45
C GLU A 330 9.20 19.39 -6.03
N ASP A 331 10.39 18.98 -5.62
CA ASP A 331 10.97 17.68 -6.00
C ASP A 331 10.16 16.53 -5.38
N ILE A 332 9.78 16.65 -4.11
CA ILE A 332 8.92 15.67 -3.43
C ILE A 332 7.57 15.55 -4.17
N LYS A 333 6.93 16.67 -4.52
CA LYS A 333 5.67 16.72 -5.26
C LYS A 333 5.80 16.08 -6.65
N LYS A 334 6.83 16.47 -7.42
CA LYS A 334 7.14 15.92 -8.75
C LYS A 334 7.32 14.40 -8.69
N PHE A 335 8.13 13.91 -7.76
CA PHE A 335 8.36 12.47 -7.57
C PHE A 335 7.05 11.71 -7.29
N MET A 336 6.22 12.23 -6.39
CA MET A 336 4.97 11.56 -6.02
C MET A 336 3.91 11.59 -7.12
N LEU A 337 3.88 12.65 -7.95
CA LEU A 337 3.01 12.72 -9.14
C LEU A 337 3.36 11.61 -10.13
N VAL A 338 4.65 11.48 -10.47
CA VAL A 338 5.13 10.43 -11.40
C VAL A 338 4.91 9.05 -10.81
N ALA A 339 5.36 8.82 -9.56
CA ALA A 339 5.18 7.54 -8.89
C ALA A 339 3.70 7.13 -8.81
N GLY A 340 2.80 8.07 -8.48
CA GLY A 340 1.36 7.84 -8.45
C GLY A 340 0.79 7.42 -9.81
N GLU A 341 1.18 8.09 -10.90
CA GLU A 341 0.70 7.76 -12.24
C GLU A 341 1.21 6.39 -12.71
N ILE A 342 2.50 6.08 -12.51
CA ILE A 342 3.05 4.77 -12.85
C ILE A 342 2.30 3.65 -12.11
N GLY A 343 2.02 3.82 -10.81
CA GLY A 343 1.23 2.87 -10.04
C GLY A 343 -0.18 2.69 -10.61
N SER A 344 -0.77 3.79 -11.11
CA SER A 344 -2.08 3.77 -11.75
C SER A 344 -2.08 2.94 -13.04
N LEU A 345 -1.04 3.02 -13.88
CA LEU A 345 -0.89 2.24 -15.11
C LEU A 345 -0.92 0.73 -14.82
N PHE A 346 -0.18 0.26 -13.81
CA PHE A 346 -0.19 -1.14 -13.40
C PHE A 346 -1.56 -1.59 -12.87
N LYS A 347 -2.25 -0.73 -12.09
CA LYS A 347 -3.60 -1.04 -11.62
C LYS A 347 -4.61 -1.14 -12.77
N LYS A 348 -4.55 -0.24 -13.77
CA LYS A 348 -5.45 -0.21 -14.94
C LYS A 348 -5.19 -1.40 -15.87
N GLY A 349 -3.93 -1.69 -16.17
CA GLY A 349 -3.55 -2.75 -17.11
C GLY A 349 -3.61 -4.16 -16.53
N ALA A 350 -3.37 -4.30 -15.22
CA ALA A 350 -3.20 -5.58 -14.54
C ALA A 350 -3.88 -5.62 -13.16
N THR A 351 -3.10 -5.53 -12.07
CA THR A 351 -3.57 -5.60 -10.69
C THR A 351 -2.50 -5.05 -9.75
N ILE A 352 -2.93 -4.54 -8.59
CA ILE A 352 -2.06 -4.20 -7.44
C ILE A 352 -2.40 -5.06 -6.20
N SER A 353 -3.13 -6.16 -6.39
CA SER A 353 -3.52 -7.10 -5.34
C SER A 353 -2.59 -8.30 -5.35
N ALA A 354 -1.86 -8.55 -4.27
CA ALA A 354 -1.04 -9.76 -4.12
C ALA A 354 -1.87 -11.05 -4.19
N ALA A 355 -3.07 -11.07 -3.63
CA ALA A 355 -4.00 -12.20 -3.77
C ALA A 355 -4.35 -12.55 -5.22
N MET A 356 -4.16 -11.62 -6.17
CA MET A 356 -4.36 -11.88 -7.60
C MET A 356 -3.04 -12.02 -8.36
N GLY A 357 -2.07 -11.16 -8.09
CA GLY A 357 -0.87 -10.97 -8.90
C GLY A 357 0.43 -11.46 -8.31
N GLY A 358 0.47 -11.93 -7.06
CA GLY A 358 1.72 -12.17 -6.35
C GLY A 358 2.42 -10.86 -5.96
N CYS A 359 3.67 -10.96 -5.51
CA CYS A 359 4.40 -9.82 -4.96
C CYS A 359 4.98 -8.92 -6.06
N GLN A 360 5.05 -9.39 -7.31
CA GLN A 360 5.28 -8.53 -8.48
C GLN A 360 4.27 -7.38 -8.55
N ALA A 361 3.00 -7.62 -8.17
CA ALA A 361 1.93 -6.63 -8.17
C ALA A 361 2.00 -5.62 -7.00
N GLU A 362 2.93 -5.82 -6.06
CA GLU A 362 3.14 -4.92 -4.92
C GLU A 362 4.55 -4.32 -4.96
N ILE A 363 5.58 -5.14 -4.71
CA ILE A 363 6.98 -4.69 -4.66
C ILE A 363 7.48 -4.34 -6.06
N GLY A 364 7.13 -5.13 -7.08
CA GLY A 364 7.50 -4.80 -8.46
C GLY A 364 6.90 -3.47 -8.89
N VAL A 365 5.61 -3.25 -8.61
CA VAL A 365 4.93 -1.99 -8.92
C VAL A 365 5.55 -0.84 -8.13
N SER A 366 5.81 -1.01 -6.84
CA SER A 366 6.46 0.01 -6.00
C SER A 366 7.86 0.38 -6.50
N SER A 367 8.65 -0.62 -6.92
CA SER A 367 9.96 -0.42 -7.53
C SER A 367 9.86 0.37 -8.83
N ALA A 368 8.88 0.05 -9.69
CA ALA A 368 8.64 0.79 -10.92
C ALA A 368 8.18 2.23 -10.66
N MET A 369 7.28 2.44 -9.71
CA MET A 369 6.84 3.77 -9.26
C MET A 369 8.04 4.62 -8.81
N ALA A 370 8.91 4.05 -7.97
CA ALA A 370 10.06 4.74 -7.43
C ALA A 370 11.12 5.03 -8.51
N ALA A 371 11.36 4.09 -9.44
CA ALA A 371 12.30 4.26 -10.54
C ALA A 371 11.87 5.39 -11.48
N GLY A 372 10.60 5.41 -11.89
CA GLY A 372 10.06 6.48 -12.72
C GLY A 372 10.12 7.84 -12.04
N GLY A 373 9.72 7.91 -10.77
CA GLY A 373 9.80 9.16 -9.99
C GLY A 373 11.23 9.69 -9.86
N LEU A 374 12.20 8.81 -9.57
CA LEU A 374 13.61 9.21 -9.45
C LEU A 374 14.17 9.70 -10.79
N THR A 375 13.85 8.99 -11.88
CA THR A 375 14.34 9.32 -13.22
C THR A 375 13.92 10.72 -13.65
N GLU A 376 12.66 11.13 -13.38
CA GLU A 376 12.23 12.48 -13.72
C GLU A 376 12.93 13.55 -12.85
N LEU A 377 13.22 13.24 -11.59
CA LEU A 377 13.98 14.14 -10.70
C LEU A 377 15.46 14.29 -11.12
N MET A 378 16.03 13.26 -11.74
CA MET A 378 17.38 13.30 -12.30
C MET A 378 17.45 13.97 -13.68
N GLY A 379 16.31 14.46 -14.20
CA GLY A 379 16.23 15.18 -15.47
C GLY A 379 15.95 14.30 -16.68
N GLY A 380 15.56 13.04 -16.47
CA GLY A 380 15.17 12.13 -17.54
C GLY A 380 13.91 12.58 -18.29
N THR A 381 13.90 12.27 -19.58
CA THR A 381 12.76 12.44 -20.49
C THR A 381 11.58 11.53 -20.10
N PRO A 382 10.35 11.84 -20.54
CA PRO A 382 9.20 10.95 -20.34
C PRO A 382 9.46 9.51 -20.80
N GLU A 383 10.18 9.31 -21.90
CA GLU A 383 10.58 7.99 -22.39
C GLU A 383 11.53 7.26 -21.44
N GLU A 384 12.53 7.94 -20.89
CA GLU A 384 13.45 7.37 -19.90
C GLU A 384 12.73 7.03 -18.58
N VAL A 385 11.78 7.86 -18.15
CA VAL A 385 10.93 7.58 -16.97
C VAL A 385 10.15 6.27 -17.14
N LEU A 386 9.57 6.05 -18.32
CA LEU A 386 8.86 4.81 -18.61
C LEU A 386 9.80 3.62 -18.77
N MET A 387 10.99 3.82 -19.34
CA MET A 387 12.04 2.80 -19.42
C MET A 387 12.52 2.38 -18.02
N ALA A 388 12.80 3.32 -17.11
CA ALA A 388 13.20 2.99 -15.75
C ALA A 388 12.12 2.19 -15.01
N SER A 389 10.86 2.58 -15.18
CA SER A 389 9.70 1.87 -14.63
C SER A 389 9.58 0.45 -15.19
N GLU A 390 9.89 0.29 -16.46
CA GLU A 390 9.86 -0.97 -17.20
C GLU A 390 10.96 -1.92 -16.70
N ILE A 391 12.22 -1.50 -16.72
CA ILE A 391 13.38 -2.26 -16.20
C ILE A 391 13.13 -2.69 -14.75
N ALA A 392 12.65 -1.78 -13.90
CA ALA A 392 12.37 -2.09 -12.51
C ALA A 392 11.30 -3.19 -12.38
N MET A 393 10.25 -3.19 -13.21
CA MET A 393 9.24 -4.25 -13.19
C MET A 393 9.74 -5.56 -13.79
N GLU A 394 10.54 -5.55 -14.87
CA GLU A 394 11.12 -6.77 -15.46
C GLU A 394 11.85 -7.61 -14.40
N HIS A 395 12.63 -6.96 -13.55
CA HIS A 395 13.36 -7.58 -12.44
C HIS A 395 12.48 -8.09 -11.28
N HIS A 396 11.16 -8.02 -11.41
CA HIS A 396 10.18 -8.52 -10.46
C HIS A 396 9.12 -9.44 -11.08
N LEU A 397 9.08 -9.61 -12.40
CA LEU A 397 8.12 -10.52 -13.05
C LEU A 397 8.25 -11.95 -12.49
N GLY A 398 7.11 -12.55 -12.17
CA GLY A 398 7.00 -13.88 -11.57
C GLY A 398 7.20 -13.94 -10.05
N LEU A 399 7.45 -12.81 -9.37
CA LEU A 399 7.65 -12.80 -7.92
C LEU A 399 6.35 -13.18 -7.17
N THR A 400 6.39 -14.30 -6.48
CA THR A 400 5.27 -14.89 -5.71
C THR A 400 5.04 -14.16 -4.38
N CYS A 401 3.83 -14.24 -3.80
CA CYS A 401 3.52 -13.63 -2.50
C CYS A 401 3.12 -14.69 -1.49
N ASP A 402 4.11 -15.28 -0.80
CA ASP A 402 3.86 -16.37 0.15
C ASP A 402 4.66 -16.12 1.44
N PRO A 403 4.17 -15.20 2.30
CA PRO A 403 4.86 -14.83 3.53
C PRO A 403 4.74 -15.92 4.60
N ILE A 404 5.79 -16.05 5.42
CA ILE A 404 5.82 -17.00 6.55
C ILE A 404 4.75 -16.61 7.56
N GLY A 405 3.93 -17.59 7.98
CA GLY A 405 2.84 -17.37 8.94
C GLY A 405 1.74 -16.42 8.48
N GLY A 406 1.71 -16.03 7.19
CA GLY A 406 0.79 -14.98 6.71
C GLY A 406 1.13 -13.60 7.26
N LEU A 407 2.38 -13.35 7.65
CA LEU A 407 2.83 -12.10 8.26
C LEU A 407 3.56 -11.23 7.23
N VAL A 408 3.32 -9.92 7.25
CA VAL A 408 4.04 -8.97 6.37
C VAL A 408 5.43 -8.67 6.96
N GLN A 409 6.25 -9.71 7.10
CA GLN A 409 7.59 -9.66 7.69
C GLN A 409 8.60 -10.32 6.76
N VAL A 410 8.60 -11.65 6.67
CA VAL A 410 9.54 -12.41 5.85
C VAL A 410 8.79 -13.04 4.67
N PRO A 411 9.20 -12.80 3.41
CA PRO A 411 10.34 -11.99 2.93
C PRO A 411 9.99 -10.52 2.61
N CYS A 412 8.84 -10.01 3.09
CA CYS A 412 8.30 -8.70 2.72
C CYS A 412 9.25 -7.54 3.03
N ILE A 413 9.89 -7.57 4.20
CA ILE A 413 10.78 -6.52 4.69
C ILE A 413 12.02 -6.41 3.78
N GLU A 414 12.70 -7.52 3.49
CA GLU A 414 13.88 -7.54 2.61
C GLU A 414 13.53 -7.15 1.18
N ARG A 415 12.34 -7.55 0.70
CA ARG A 415 11.87 -7.21 -0.64
C ARG A 415 11.72 -5.70 -0.85
N ASN A 416 11.38 -4.93 0.19
CA ASN A 416 11.31 -3.47 0.06
C ASN A 416 12.70 -2.85 -0.14
N ALA A 417 13.69 -3.31 0.63
CA ALA A 417 15.08 -2.87 0.47
C ALA A 417 15.64 -3.25 -0.91
N MET A 418 15.42 -4.50 -1.33
CA MET A 418 15.84 -4.96 -2.67
C MET A 418 15.12 -4.20 -3.79
N GLY A 419 13.82 -3.91 -3.62
CA GLY A 419 13.04 -3.10 -4.57
C GLY A 419 13.58 -1.67 -4.68
N ALA A 420 13.92 -1.03 -3.57
CA ALA A 420 14.48 0.33 -3.58
C ALA A 420 15.83 0.39 -4.31
N ILE A 421 16.72 -0.56 -4.06
CA ILE A 421 18.02 -0.63 -4.77
C ILE A 421 17.84 -0.88 -6.26
N LYS A 422 16.93 -1.79 -6.65
CA LYS A 422 16.62 -2.04 -8.05
C LYS A 422 16.02 -0.81 -8.72
N ALA A 423 15.17 -0.05 -8.03
CA ALA A 423 14.58 1.16 -8.55
C ALA A 423 15.63 2.25 -8.84
N ILE A 424 16.58 2.46 -7.92
CA ILE A 424 17.70 3.39 -8.12
C ILE A 424 18.53 2.94 -9.34
N ASN A 425 18.93 1.67 -9.37
CA ASN A 425 19.75 1.16 -10.47
C ASN A 425 19.01 1.14 -11.82
N ALA A 426 17.69 0.96 -11.83
CA ALA A 426 16.87 1.07 -13.04
C ALA A 426 16.81 2.50 -13.57
N ALA A 427 16.77 3.50 -12.69
CA ALA A 427 16.86 4.91 -13.08
C ALA A 427 18.24 5.20 -13.72
N GLU A 428 19.34 4.76 -13.10
CA GLU A 428 20.69 4.90 -13.66
C GLU A 428 20.81 4.28 -15.06
N ILE A 429 20.31 3.04 -15.23
CA ILE A 429 20.35 2.37 -16.54
C ILE A 429 19.55 3.18 -17.58
N ALA A 430 18.37 3.68 -17.23
CA ALA A 430 17.54 4.46 -18.14
C ALA A 430 18.20 5.77 -18.54
N MET A 431 18.81 6.50 -17.60
CA MET A 431 19.53 7.76 -17.85
C MET A 431 20.74 7.59 -18.76
N GLU A 432 21.39 6.41 -18.74
CA GLU A 432 22.53 6.07 -19.59
C GLU A 432 22.12 5.35 -20.90
N SER A 433 20.82 5.27 -21.21
CA SER A 433 20.27 4.53 -22.34
C SER A 433 19.57 5.42 -23.37
N ASP A 434 19.59 5.02 -24.64
CA ASP A 434 18.73 5.63 -25.67
C ASP A 434 17.33 5.01 -25.62
N ALA A 435 16.36 5.74 -25.04
CA ALA A 435 15.00 5.26 -24.90
C ALA A 435 14.29 4.93 -26.22
N SER A 436 14.74 5.51 -27.36
CA SER A 436 14.21 5.17 -28.69
C SER A 436 14.58 3.76 -29.16
N LYS A 437 15.56 3.12 -28.50
CA LYS A 437 16.02 1.75 -28.79
C LYS A 437 15.40 0.69 -27.90
N ALA A 438 14.57 1.09 -26.93
CA ALA A 438 13.87 0.18 -26.04
C ALA A 438 13.17 -0.93 -26.85
N LYS A 439 13.47 -2.19 -26.52
CA LYS A 439 12.85 -3.35 -27.20
C LYS A 439 11.53 -3.74 -26.56
N VAL A 440 11.41 -3.50 -25.26
CA VAL A 440 10.26 -3.87 -24.46
C VAL A 440 9.61 -2.59 -23.95
N PRO A 441 8.43 -2.20 -24.45
CA PRO A 441 7.72 -1.04 -23.90
C PRO A 441 7.01 -1.41 -22.60
N LEU A 442 6.86 -0.43 -21.68
CA LEU A 442 6.20 -0.63 -20.38
C LEU A 442 4.82 -1.30 -20.49
N ASP A 443 4.01 -0.92 -21.48
CA ASP A 443 2.68 -1.53 -21.71
C ASP A 443 2.76 -3.05 -21.91
N LYS A 444 3.83 -3.55 -22.54
CA LYS A 444 4.06 -5.00 -22.73
C LYS A 444 4.47 -5.67 -21.42
N VAL A 445 5.30 -5.04 -20.61
CA VAL A 445 5.65 -5.55 -19.27
C VAL A 445 4.42 -5.61 -18.36
N ILE A 446 3.53 -4.62 -18.41
CA ILE A 446 2.25 -4.65 -17.67
C ILE A 446 1.37 -5.83 -18.13
N GLU A 447 1.28 -6.07 -19.44
CA GLU A 447 0.57 -7.21 -20.01
C GLU A 447 1.16 -8.54 -19.54
N THR A 448 2.50 -8.69 -19.63
CA THR A 448 3.21 -9.88 -19.15
C THR A 448 3.03 -10.11 -17.65
N MET A 449 3.04 -9.05 -16.83
CA MET A 449 2.74 -9.16 -15.39
C MET A 449 1.34 -9.77 -15.17
N TRP A 450 0.36 -9.34 -15.95
CA TRP A 450 -1.02 -9.84 -15.86
C TRP A 450 -1.17 -11.29 -16.33
N GLU A 451 -0.48 -11.68 -17.40
CA GLU A 451 -0.45 -13.07 -17.87
C GLU A 451 0.22 -13.98 -16.84
N THR A 452 1.40 -13.58 -16.36
CA THR A 452 2.12 -14.29 -15.30
C THR A 452 1.27 -14.43 -14.03
N ALA A 453 0.50 -13.39 -13.67
CA ALA A 453 -0.43 -13.43 -12.55
C ALA A 453 -1.55 -14.47 -12.73
N LYS A 454 -2.08 -14.65 -13.94
CA LYS A 454 -3.10 -15.66 -14.23
C LYS A 454 -2.52 -17.07 -14.15
N ASP A 455 -1.30 -17.25 -14.64
CA ASP A 455 -0.62 -18.55 -14.68
C ASP A 455 -0.05 -18.96 -13.32
N MET A 456 0.20 -18.00 -12.43
CA MET A 456 0.68 -18.25 -11.08
C MET A 456 -0.34 -19.11 -10.30
N ASN A 457 0.12 -20.27 -9.84
CA ASN A 457 -0.69 -21.16 -9.01
C ASN A 457 -1.17 -20.43 -7.75
N ILE A 458 -2.43 -20.65 -7.36
CA ILE A 458 -3.07 -19.96 -6.23
C ILE A 458 -2.30 -20.11 -4.92
N LYS A 459 -1.61 -21.24 -4.70
CA LYS A 459 -0.80 -21.49 -3.48
C LYS A 459 0.46 -20.63 -3.38
N TYR A 460 0.88 -19.99 -4.46
CA TYR A 460 2.02 -19.07 -4.50
C TYR A 460 1.58 -17.59 -4.53
N LYS A 461 0.28 -17.33 -4.40
CA LYS A 461 -0.30 -16.01 -4.11
C LYS A 461 -0.48 -15.87 -2.61
N GLU A 462 -1.16 -14.81 -2.17
CA GLU A 462 -1.37 -14.41 -0.77
C GLU A 462 -2.26 -15.38 0.04
N THR A 463 -1.89 -16.67 0.11
CA THR A 463 -2.60 -17.71 0.88
C THR A 463 -1.76 -18.33 1.98
N SER A 464 -0.43 -18.19 1.93
CA SER A 464 0.53 -18.85 2.83
C SER A 464 0.42 -20.38 2.82
N GLU A 465 0.02 -20.95 1.68
CA GLU A 465 -0.15 -22.40 1.48
C GLU A 465 0.95 -23.00 0.57
N GLY A 466 1.98 -22.22 0.23
CA GLY A 466 3.06 -22.66 -0.67
C GLY A 466 4.44 -22.20 -0.21
N GLY A 467 5.32 -22.00 -1.20
CA GLY A 467 6.62 -21.32 -1.10
C GLY A 467 7.40 -21.46 0.21
N LEU A 468 7.81 -20.32 0.78
CA LEU A 468 8.54 -20.25 2.04
C LEU A 468 7.61 -20.59 3.21
N ALA A 469 6.32 -20.25 3.11
CA ALA A 469 5.37 -20.38 4.21
C ALA A 469 5.19 -21.83 4.68
N VAL A 470 5.29 -22.81 3.77
CA VAL A 470 5.19 -24.24 4.11
C VAL A 470 6.54 -24.92 4.31
N LYS A 471 7.65 -24.24 4.00
CA LYS A 471 9.01 -24.79 4.12
C LYS A 471 9.73 -24.36 5.39
N VAL A 472 9.41 -23.18 5.89
CA VAL A 472 9.91 -22.67 7.18
C VAL A 472 8.75 -22.75 8.16
N SER A 473 8.85 -23.62 9.16
CA SER A 473 7.80 -23.76 10.17
C SER A 473 7.88 -22.64 11.20
N LEU A 474 6.76 -22.29 11.82
CA LEU A 474 6.73 -21.35 12.95
C LEU A 474 7.58 -21.85 14.13
N SER A 475 7.83 -23.16 14.26
CA SER A 475 8.75 -23.73 15.25
C SER A 475 10.23 -23.55 14.92
N ASP A 476 10.56 -23.19 13.67
CA ASP A 476 11.93 -22.88 13.24
C ASP A 476 12.28 -21.38 13.42
N CYS A 477 11.31 -20.57 13.87
CA CYS A 477 11.39 -19.11 14.09
C CYS A 477 11.11 -18.80 15.57
#